data_AF-A0A820KJV3-F1
#
_entry.id   AF-A0A820KJV3-F1
#
_cell.length_a   1.000
_cell.length_b   1.000
_cell.length_c   1.000
_cell.angle_alpha   90.00
_cell.angle_beta   90.00
_cell.angle_gamma   90.00
#
_symmetry.space_group_name_H-M   'P 1'
#
loop_
_entity.id
_entity.type
_entity.pdbx_description
1 polymer ?
#
loop_
_entity_poly.entity_id
_entity_poly.type
_entity_poly.pdbx_seq_one_letter_code
_entity_poly.pdbx_strand_id
1 'polypeptide(L)'
;PLAYNTFGDFFNHIRTNLSIEDLQSVLYMYSKMIHDSSLPPSIQVMSLKFLTNIAESIRQKGTEKSRDLLIRIVEILIFKCKSLAKQCTHLSNSSNEKSTTPTIPLVPEVDVTTSTINELVQNMNDITNREKELQRQQVFYILNS
;
A
#
# COMPACT_ATOMS: atom_id res chain seq x y z
N PRO A 1 9.41 15.59 -2.62
CA PRO A 1 8.64 16.14 -1.46
C PRO A 1 7.17 16.46 -1.79
N LEU A 2 6.89 17.15 -2.89
CA LEU A 2 5.53 17.58 -3.25
C LEU A 2 4.61 16.43 -3.68
N ALA A 3 5.10 15.54 -4.55
CA ALA A 3 4.32 14.39 -5.04
C ALA A 3 3.91 13.40 -3.93
N TYR A 4 4.78 13.18 -2.94
CA TYR A 4 4.46 12.35 -1.77
C TYR A 4 3.38 12.96 -0.88
N ASN A 5 3.31 14.29 -0.81
CA ASN A 5 2.26 14.99 -0.07
C ASN A 5 0.92 14.91 -0.78
N THR A 6 0.90 15.15 -2.10
CA THR A 6 -0.31 14.98 -2.93
C THR A 6 -0.86 13.56 -2.87
N PHE A 7 0.03 12.56 -2.84
CA PHE A 7 -0.34 11.16 -2.66
C PHE A 7 -0.90 10.88 -1.26
N GLY A 8 -0.33 11.51 -0.22
CA GLY A 8 -0.86 11.45 1.14
C GLY A 8 -2.27 12.04 1.27
N ASP A 9 -2.53 13.18 0.63
CA ASP A 9 -3.85 13.83 0.63
C ASP A 9 -4.90 13.00 -0.11
N PHE A 10 -4.51 12.43 -1.27
CA PHE A 10 -5.35 11.52 -2.04
C PHE A 10 -5.74 10.27 -1.22
N PHE A 11 -4.78 9.68 -0.51
CA PHE A 11 -5.05 8.53 0.35
C PHE A 11 -5.94 8.84 1.54
N ASN A 12 -5.76 10.00 2.16
CA ASN A 12 -6.64 10.43 3.23
C ASN A 12 -8.08 10.61 2.73
N HIS A 13 -8.25 11.09 1.50
CA HIS A 13 -9.57 11.27 0.91
C HIS A 13 -10.24 9.95 0.49
N ILE A 14 -9.48 9.01 -0.08
CA ILE A 14 -10.01 7.71 -0.51
C ILE A 14 -10.43 6.90 0.71
N ARG A 15 -9.58 6.83 1.73
CA ARG A 15 -9.80 6.00 2.91
C ARG A 15 -11.16 6.26 3.59
N THR A 16 -11.61 7.51 3.64
CA THR A 16 -12.85 7.89 4.35
C THR A 16 -14.12 7.52 3.57
N ASN A 17 -14.02 7.27 2.26
CA ASN A 17 -15.16 7.06 1.38
C ASN A 17 -15.33 5.61 0.88
N LEU A 18 -14.34 4.74 1.06
CA LEU A 18 -14.38 3.36 0.57
C LEU A 18 -15.34 2.47 1.35
N SER A 19 -16.01 1.53 0.69
CA SER A 19 -16.81 0.48 1.34
C SER A 19 -15.92 -0.59 1.98
N ILE A 20 -16.48 -1.53 2.76
CA ILE A 20 -15.68 -2.65 3.32
C ILE A 20 -15.09 -3.53 2.20
N GLU A 21 -15.79 -3.68 1.08
CA GLU A 21 -15.42 -4.56 -0.03
C GLU A 21 -14.25 -3.95 -0.83
N ASP A 22 -14.21 -2.64 -0.99
CA ASP A 22 -13.07 -1.97 -1.62
C ASP A 22 -11.87 -1.96 -0.72
N LEU A 23 -12.07 -1.76 0.59
CA LEU A 23 -10.98 -1.84 1.57
C LEU A 23 -10.30 -3.22 1.51
N GLN A 24 -11.06 -4.29 1.24
CA GLN A 24 -10.49 -5.63 1.01
C GLN A 24 -9.67 -5.71 -0.28
N SER A 25 -10.19 -5.17 -1.39
CA SER A 25 -9.50 -5.19 -2.70
C SER A 25 -8.21 -4.36 -2.67
N VAL A 26 -8.29 -3.19 -2.05
CA VAL A 26 -7.18 -2.28 -1.80
C VAL A 26 -6.15 -2.96 -0.90
N LEU A 27 -6.57 -3.59 0.21
CA LEU A 27 -5.68 -4.33 1.10
C LEU A 27 -4.90 -5.42 0.36
N TYR A 28 -5.56 -6.18 -0.52
CA TYR A 28 -4.92 -7.21 -1.34
C TYR A 28 -3.86 -6.63 -2.29
N MET A 29 -4.16 -5.51 -2.95
CA MET A 29 -3.21 -4.83 -3.83
C MET A 29 -1.98 -4.33 -3.06
N TYR A 30 -2.19 -3.63 -1.94
CA TYR A 30 -1.09 -3.11 -1.12
C TYR A 30 -0.26 -4.21 -0.46
N SER A 31 -0.87 -5.34 -0.10
CA SER A 31 -0.13 -6.53 0.36
C SER A 31 0.89 -6.98 -0.68
N LYS A 32 0.50 -7.05 -1.96
CA LYS A 32 1.43 -7.42 -3.03
C LYS A 32 2.56 -6.39 -3.17
N MET A 33 2.23 -5.10 -3.14
CA MET A 33 3.23 -4.03 -3.23
C MET A 33 4.24 -4.05 -2.08
N ILE A 34 3.82 -4.34 -0.85
CA ILE A 34 4.71 -4.39 0.32
C ILE A 34 5.72 -5.54 0.24
N HIS A 35 5.30 -6.66 -0.32
CA HIS A 35 6.10 -7.88 -0.44
C HIS A 35 6.86 -8.00 -1.76
N ASP A 36 6.60 -7.12 -2.72
CA ASP A 36 7.29 -7.09 -3.99
C ASP A 36 8.70 -6.50 -3.83
N SER A 37 9.71 -7.38 -3.92
CA SER A 37 11.13 -7.01 -3.84
C SER A 37 11.64 -6.28 -5.08
N SER A 38 10.90 -6.27 -6.19
CA SER A 38 11.24 -5.48 -7.37
C SER A 38 10.92 -3.99 -7.19
N LEU A 39 10.00 -3.66 -6.27
CA LEU A 39 9.66 -2.28 -5.95
C LEU A 39 10.69 -1.65 -5.02
N PRO A 40 11.01 -0.35 -5.22
CA PRO A 40 11.85 0.40 -4.30
C PRO A 40 11.32 0.38 -2.86
N PRO A 41 12.21 0.36 -1.84
CA PRO A 41 11.82 0.39 -0.42
C PRO A 41 10.92 1.58 -0.05
N SER A 42 11.07 2.73 -0.72
CA SER A 42 10.24 3.92 -0.50
C SER A 42 8.77 3.67 -0.82
N ILE A 43 8.47 2.92 -1.89
CA ILE A 43 7.11 2.54 -2.27
C ILE A 43 6.54 1.56 -1.24
N GLN A 44 7.33 0.56 -0.83
CA GLN A 44 6.91 -0.40 0.20
C GLN A 44 6.58 0.29 1.53
N VAL A 45 7.37 1.30 1.94
CA VAL A 45 7.13 2.10 3.16
C VAL A 45 5.86 2.95 3.03
N MET A 46 5.60 3.55 1.86
CA MET A 46 4.36 4.30 1.62
C MET A 46 3.12 3.38 1.66
N SER A 47 3.21 2.22 1.01
CA SER A 47 2.19 1.18 1.08
C SER A 47 1.92 0.71 2.50
N LEU A 48 2.95 0.58 3.34
CA LEU A 48 2.83 0.22 4.74
C LEU A 48 2.12 1.32 5.55
N LYS A 49 2.51 2.58 5.37
CA LYS A 49 1.84 3.74 5.99
C LYS A 49 0.35 3.79 5.62
N PHE A 50 0.04 3.49 4.37
CA PHE A 50 -1.33 3.42 3.88
C PHE A 50 -2.14 2.28 4.50
N LEU A 51 -1.54 1.08 4.63
CA LEU A 51 -2.14 -0.07 5.31
C LEU A 51 -2.56 0.29 6.74
N THR A 52 -1.69 1.00 7.46
CA THR A 52 -1.94 1.47 8.83
C THR A 52 -3.07 2.49 8.88
N ASN A 53 -3.11 3.42 7.92
CA ASN A 53 -4.21 4.37 7.81
C ASN A 53 -5.53 3.64 7.52
N ILE A 54 -5.56 2.68 6.59
CA ILE A 54 -6.75 1.86 6.31
C ILE A 54 -7.23 1.11 7.54
N ALA A 55 -6.32 0.57 8.35
CA ALA A 55 -6.68 -0.13 9.58
C ALA A 55 -7.53 0.75 10.52
N GLU A 56 -7.18 2.04 10.62
CA GLU A 56 -7.95 3.02 11.38
C GLU A 56 -9.39 3.16 10.85
N SER A 57 -9.57 3.21 9.54
CA SER A 57 -10.90 3.31 8.93
C SER A 57 -11.71 2.02 8.97
N ILE A 58 -11.06 0.86 8.85
CA ILE A 58 -11.73 -0.43 9.04
C ILE A 58 -12.21 -0.57 10.48
N ARG A 59 -11.41 -0.14 11.47
CA ARG A 59 -11.77 -0.16 12.89
C ARG A 59 -13.03 0.66 13.16
N GLN A 60 -13.15 1.83 12.56
CA GLN A 60 -14.32 2.72 12.72
C GLN A 60 -15.63 2.09 12.23
N LYS A 61 -15.56 1.14 11.29
CA LYS A 61 -16.76 0.47 10.74
C LYS A 61 -17.33 -0.62 11.64
N GLY A 62 -16.53 -1.20 12.54
CA GLY A 62 -17.02 -2.06 13.63
C GLY A 62 -17.79 -3.34 13.24
N THR A 63 -17.69 -3.82 12.00
CA THR A 63 -18.39 -5.03 11.54
C THR A 63 -17.57 -6.32 11.77
N GLU A 64 -18.18 -7.50 11.73
CA GLU A 64 -17.42 -8.77 11.78
C GLU A 64 -16.40 -8.86 10.64
N LYS A 65 -16.78 -8.45 9.41
CA LYS A 65 -15.85 -8.36 8.25
C LYS A 65 -14.68 -7.40 8.53
N SER A 66 -14.91 -6.33 9.30
CA SER A 66 -13.84 -5.42 9.71
C SER A 66 -12.78 -6.12 10.56
N ARG A 67 -13.20 -7.01 11.48
CA ARG A 67 -12.26 -7.78 12.31
C ARG A 67 -11.37 -8.67 11.45
N ASP A 68 -11.95 -9.38 10.48
CA ASP A 68 -11.21 -10.28 9.61
C ASP A 68 -10.18 -9.52 8.75
N LEU A 69 -10.54 -8.33 8.26
CA LEU A 69 -9.61 -7.48 7.53
C LEU A 69 -8.49 -6.91 8.42
N LEU A 70 -8.78 -6.54 9.67
CA LEU A 70 -7.76 -6.10 10.63
C LEU A 70 -6.75 -7.20 10.94
N ILE A 71 -7.23 -8.45 11.12
CA ILE A 71 -6.35 -9.62 11.31
C ILE A 71 -5.43 -9.77 10.10
N ARG A 72 -5.98 -9.66 8.88
CA ARG A 72 -5.19 -9.76 7.65
C ARG A 72 -4.15 -8.65 7.50
N ILE A 73 -4.47 -7.43 7.93
CA ILE A 73 -3.50 -6.33 8.00
C ILE A 73 -2.33 -6.71 8.93
N VAL A 74 -2.62 -7.24 10.12
CA VAL A 74 -1.59 -7.66 11.07
C VAL A 74 -0.72 -8.78 10.49
N GLU A 75 -1.30 -9.76 9.78
CA GLU A 75 -0.55 -10.83 9.10
C GLU A 75 0.46 -10.28 8.07
N ILE A 76 0.03 -9.31 7.26
CA ILE A 76 0.89 -8.64 6.26
C ILE A 76 2.07 -7.94 6.96
N LEU A 77 1.81 -7.22 8.05
CA LEU A 77 2.85 -6.54 8.84
C LEU A 77 3.84 -7.55 9.43
N ILE A 78 3.34 -8.64 10.03
CA ILE A 78 4.17 -9.70 10.59
C ILE A 78 5.04 -10.33 9.51
N PHE A 79 4.48 -10.63 8.32
CA PHE A 79 5.25 -11.20 7.22
C PHE A 79 6.35 -10.25 6.75
N LYS A 80 6.07 -8.94 6.67
CA LYS A 80 7.10 -7.94 6.34
C LYS A 80 8.20 -7.88 7.40
N CYS A 81 7.85 -7.87 8.69
CA CYS A 81 8.82 -7.90 9.79
C CYS A 81 9.70 -9.16 9.75
N LYS A 82 9.12 -10.34 9.50
CA LYS A 82 9.88 -11.59 9.32
C LYS A 82 10.84 -11.51 8.14
N SER A 83 10.41 -10.94 7.02
CA SER A 83 11.26 -10.75 5.84
C SER A 83 12.45 -9.82 6.14
N LEU A 84 12.20 -8.70 6.83
CA LEU A 84 13.25 -7.77 7.26
C LEU A 84 14.21 -8.41 8.26
N ALA A 85 13.70 -9.17 9.25
CA ALA A 85 14.53 -9.87 10.22
C ALA A 85 15.50 -10.86 9.55
N LYS A 86 15.02 -11.64 8.58
CA LYS A 86 15.86 -12.54 7.77
C LYS A 86 16.96 -11.78 7.02
N GLN A 87 16.62 -10.65 6.40
CA GLN A 87 17.60 -9.81 5.72
C GLN A 87 18.68 -9.32 6.70
N CYS A 88 18.28 -8.75 7.85
CA CYS A 88 19.23 -8.29 8.88
C CYS A 88 20.15 -9.41 9.39
N THR A 89 19.65 -10.62 9.59
CA THR A 89 20.50 -11.76 10.02
C THR A 89 21.54 -12.14 8.97
N HIS A 90 21.21 -12.03 7.68
CA HIS A 90 22.16 -12.30 6.61
C HIS A 90 23.28 -11.26 6.58
N LEU A 91 22.96 -9.97 6.78
CA LEU A 91 23.95 -8.90 6.90
C LEU A 91 24.90 -9.10 8.10
N SER A 92 24.37 -9.56 9.24
CA SER A 92 25.19 -9.84 10.43
C SER A 92 26.16 -11.01 10.22
N ASN A 93 25.77 -12.01 9.43
CA ASN A 93 26.60 -13.19 9.15
C ASN A 93 27.62 -12.96 8.03
N SER A 94 27.36 -12.05 7.09
CA SER A 94 28.30 -11.64 6.04
C SER A 94 29.44 -10.74 6.51
N SER A 95 29.50 -10.36 7.79
CA SER A 95 30.56 -9.48 8.34
C SER A 95 31.86 -10.21 8.75
N ASN A 96 32.01 -11.51 8.43
CA ASN A 96 33.19 -12.32 8.78
C ASN A 96 34.12 -12.68 7.61
N GLU A 97 33.98 -12.08 6.42
CA GLU A 97 34.98 -12.17 5.35
C GLU A 97 35.48 -10.77 4.95
N LYS A 98 36.81 -10.59 4.94
CA LYS A 98 37.51 -9.29 4.88
C LYS A 98 37.82 -8.78 3.46
N SER A 99 37.88 -7.43 3.37
CA SER A 99 38.60 -6.53 2.42
C SER A 99 37.94 -6.29 1.05
N THR A 100 37.69 -5.05 0.54
CA THR A 100 38.39 -3.75 0.69
C THR A 100 37.49 -2.57 0.22
N THR A 101 37.40 -1.47 0.98
CA THR A 101 36.93 -0.10 0.60
C THR A 101 37.97 0.63 -0.29
N PRO A 102 37.78 1.86 -0.88
CA PRO A 102 36.67 2.84 -0.76
C PRO A 102 36.21 3.47 -2.10
N THR A 103 35.04 4.12 -2.14
CA THR A 103 34.76 5.45 -2.78
C THR A 103 33.26 5.67 -2.67
N ILE A 104 32.88 6.82 -2.11
CA ILE A 104 31.50 7.32 -2.08
C ILE A 104 31.29 8.04 -3.43
N PRO A 105 30.45 7.55 -4.35
CA PRO A 105 29.82 8.42 -5.32
C PRO A 105 28.56 8.99 -4.67
N LEU A 106 28.46 10.32 -4.75
CA LEU A 106 27.27 11.13 -4.58
C LEU A 106 26.00 10.31 -4.91
N VAL A 107 25.10 10.17 -3.94
CA VAL A 107 23.78 9.56 -4.12
C VAL A 107 23.14 10.22 -5.35
N PRO A 108 22.89 9.49 -6.45
CA PRO A 108 21.99 10.00 -7.46
C PRO A 108 20.63 10.07 -6.79
N GLU A 109 20.07 11.27 -6.73
CA GLU A 109 18.66 11.52 -6.44
C GLU A 109 17.87 10.53 -7.29
N VAL A 110 17.37 9.46 -6.66
CA VAL A 110 16.67 8.37 -7.36
C VAL A 110 15.37 8.98 -7.86
N ASP A 111 15.39 9.34 -9.14
CA ASP A 111 14.23 9.73 -9.91
C ASP A 111 13.23 8.58 -9.81
N VAL A 112 12.28 8.75 -8.89
CA VAL A 112 11.13 7.89 -8.72
C VAL A 112 10.47 7.90 -10.09
N THR A 113 10.50 6.77 -10.82
CA THR A 113 9.87 6.70 -12.13
C THR A 113 8.41 7.06 -11.96
N THR A 114 8.09 8.31 -12.31
CA THR A 114 6.78 8.94 -12.18
C THR A 114 5.70 8.06 -12.84
N SER A 115 6.11 7.20 -13.78
CA SER A 115 5.34 6.11 -14.38
C SER A 115 4.69 5.14 -13.38
N THR A 116 5.42 4.63 -12.38
CA THR A 116 4.88 3.62 -11.44
C THR A 116 3.87 4.24 -10.48
N ILE A 117 4.09 5.49 -10.08
CA ILE A 117 3.13 6.25 -9.27
C ILE A 117 1.87 6.54 -10.10
N ASN A 118 2.03 6.93 -11.36
CA ASN A 118 0.91 7.21 -12.25
C ASN A 118 0.06 5.97 -12.53
N GLU A 119 0.67 4.80 -12.75
CA GLU A 119 -0.05 3.53 -12.91
C GLU A 119 -0.88 3.17 -11.67
N LEU A 120 -0.33 3.39 -10.48
CA LEU A 120 -1.05 3.15 -9.23
C LEU A 120 -2.22 4.11 -9.05
N VAL A 121 -2.02 5.40 -9.37
CA VAL A 121 -3.09 6.41 -9.34
C VAL A 121 -4.19 6.06 -10.35
N GLN A 122 -3.83 5.60 -11.55
CA GLN A 122 -4.80 5.21 -12.57
C GLN A 122 -5.61 3.99 -12.15
N ASN A 123 -4.96 2.92 -11.70
CA ASN A 123 -5.66 1.71 -11.24
C ASN A 123 -6.65 2.02 -10.11
N MET A 124 -6.30 2.96 -9.22
CA MET A 124 -7.17 3.34 -8.10
C MET A 124 -8.32 4.27 -8.51
N ASN A 125 -8.11 5.14 -9.51
CA ASN A 125 -9.19 5.91 -10.14
C ASN A 125 -10.17 5.01 -10.89
N ASP A 126 -9.68 3.98 -11.59
CA ASP A 126 -10.53 3.03 -12.30
C ASP A 126 -11.43 2.23 -11.35
N ILE A 127 -10.90 1.80 -10.20
CA ILE A 127 -11.70 1.15 -9.15
C ILE A 127 -12.80 2.10 -8.66
N THR A 128 -12.43 3.35 -8.35
CA THR A 128 -13.39 4.37 -7.86
C THR A 128 -14.48 4.68 -8.88
N ASN A 129 -14.14 4.75 -10.17
CA ASN A 129 -15.09 5.00 -11.25
C ASN A 129 -16.04 3.82 -11.45
N ARG A 130 -15.53 2.59 -11.34
CA ARG A 130 -16.33 1.38 -11.46
C ARG A 130 -17.36 1.26 -10.34
N GLU A 131 -16.98 1.62 -9.12
CA GLU A 131 -17.92 1.71 -8.00
C GLU A 131 -19.02 2.75 -8.23
N LYS A 132 -18.65 3.97 -8.65
CA LYS A 132 -19.64 5.02 -8.95
C LYS A 132 -20.63 4.58 -10.02
N GLU A 133 -20.19 3.82 -11.01
CA GLU A 133 -21.05 3.29 -12.06
C GLU A 133 -21.99 2.19 -11.54
N LEU A 134 -21.51 1.30 -10.68
CA LEU A 134 -22.36 0.29 -10.02
C LEU A 134 -23.44 0.94 -9.16
N GLN A 135 -23.12 2.02 -8.44
CA GLN A 135 -24.11 2.80 -7.69
C GLN A 135 -25.15 3.45 -8.61
N ARG A 136 -24.73 4.01 -9.75
CA ARG A 136 -25.66 4.57 -10.75
C ARG A 136 -26.62 3.51 -11.29
N GLN A 137 -26.11 2.32 -11.58
CA GLN A 137 -26.93 1.21 -12.08
C GLN A 137 -27.90 0.67 -11.02
N GLN A 138 -27.47 0.58 -9.75
CA GLN A 138 -28.36 0.21 -8.65
C GLN A 138 -29.48 1.24 -8.45
N VAL A 139 -29.17 2.54 -8.48
CA VAL A 139 -30.18 3.60 -8.38
C VAL A 139 -31.15 3.55 -9.55
N PHE A 140 -30.66 3.35 -10.77
CA PHE A 140 -31.50 3.20 -11.95
C PHE A 140 -32.44 1.99 -11.83
N TYR A 141 -31.95 0.86 -11.34
CA TYR A 141 -32.78 -0.34 -11.13
C TYR A 141 -33.91 -0.11 -10.11
N ILE A 142 -33.61 0.60 -9.01
CA ILE A 142 -34.60 0.95 -7.98
C ILE A 142 -35.68 1.90 -8.51
N LEU A 143 -35.31 2.84 -9.39
CA LEU A 143 -36.26 3.83 -9.93
C LEU A 143 -37.17 3.26 -11.05
N ASN A 144 -36.82 2.12 -11.63
CA ASN A 144 -37.56 1.48 -12.74
C ASN A 144 -38.18 0.12 -12.37
N SER A 145 -38.12 -0.28 -11.08
CA SER A 145 -38.85 -1.44 -10.53
C SER A 145 -40.08 -0.98 -9.76
#